data_AF-A0A1G3ZJ84-F1
#
_entry.id   AF-A0A1G3ZJ84-F1
#
_cell.length_a   1.000
_cell.length_b   1.000
_cell.length_c   1.000
_cell.angle_alpha   90.00
_cell.angle_beta   90.00
_cell.angle_gamma   90.00
#
_symmetry.space_group_name_H-M   'P 1'
#
loop_
_entity.id
_entity.type
_entity.pdbx_description
1 polymer ?
#
loop_
_entity_poly.entity_id
_entity_poly.type
_entity_poly.pdbx_seq_one_letter_code
_entity_poly.pdbx_strand_id
1 'polypeptide(L)' 'MKHKESIQIKKRGRLIALLTGVQSSELTNHKKVKLAKPDFAARRKALWKGRVFTSQEVATFRNDELEGEDR' A
#
# COMPACT_ATOMS: atom_id res chain seq x y z
N MET A 1 29.47 7.57 -5.78
CA MET A 1 28.66 6.33 -5.85
C MET A 1 27.78 6.27 -4.61
N LYS A 2 26.45 6.39 -4.71
CA LYS A 2 25.55 6.26 -3.55
C LYS A 2 25.07 4.80 -3.45
N HIS A 3 25.23 4.22 -2.27
CA HIS A 3 25.00 2.81 -1.96
C HIS A 3 23.58 2.36 -2.36
N LYS A 4 23.49 1.37 -3.26
CA LYS A 4 22.25 0.61 -3.50
C LYS A 4 22.09 -0.37 -2.35
N GLU A 5 21.59 0.10 -1.20
CA GLU A 5 21.25 -0.80 -0.11
C GLU A 5 20.11 -1.71 -0.55
N SER A 6 20.32 -3.02 -0.40
CA SER A 6 19.34 -4.05 -0.73
C SER A 6 19.09 -4.92 0.50
N ILE A 7 17.83 -5.05 0.89
CA ILE A 7 17.41 -5.77 2.10
C ILE A 7 16.79 -7.10 1.68
N GLN A 8 17.35 -8.20 2.18
CA GLN A 8 16.80 -9.53 2.02
C GLN A 8 15.66 -9.76 3.02
N ILE A 9 14.45 -9.99 2.53
CA ILE A 9 13.30 -10.37 3.36
C ILE A 9 13.21 -11.89 3.37
N LYS A 10 13.44 -12.48 4.55
CA LYS A 10 13.41 -13.94 4.77
C LYS A 10 12.23 -14.31 5.68
N LYS A 11 11.59 -15.44 5.39
CA LYS A 11 10.56 -16.06 6.24
C LYS A 11 10.99 -17.49 6.55
N ARG A 12 11.15 -17.82 7.84
CA ARG A 12 11.66 -19.12 8.31
C ARG A 12 13.01 -19.49 7.67
N GLY A 13 13.94 -18.54 7.63
CA GLY A 13 15.26 -18.71 7.02
C GLY A 13 15.28 -18.71 5.48
N ARG A 14 14.13 -18.85 4.82
CA ARG A 14 14.01 -18.85 3.36
C ARG A 14 13.82 -17.44 2.82
N LEU A 15 14.60 -17.07 1.81
CA LEU A 15 14.43 -15.80 1.09
C LEU A 15 13.07 -15.77 0.37
N ILE A 16 12.29 -14.71 0.60
CA ILE A 16 10.97 -14.52 -0.03
C ILE A 16 10.86 -13.24 -0.86
N ALA A 17 11.67 -12.22 -0.56
CA ALA A 17 11.70 -10.99 -1.33
C ALA A 17 13.03 -10.25 -1.15
N LEU A 18 13.32 -9.33 -2.08
CA LEU A 18 14.41 -8.38 -2.01
C LEU A 18 13.81 -6.98 -2.09
N LEU A 19 14.07 -6.15 -1.09
CA LEU A 19 13.71 -4.74 -1.09
C LEU A 19 14.93 -3.93 -1.54
N THR A 20 14.75 -3.07 -2.53
CA THR A 20 15.82 -2.20 -3.03
C THR A 20 15.26 -0.83 -3.38
N GLY A 21 16.09 0.21 -3.25
CA GLY A 21 15.73 1.56 -3.69
C GLY A 21 15.66 1.63 -5.21
N VAL A 22 14.54 2.13 -5.73
CA VAL A 22 14.40 2.45 -7.16
C VAL A 22 15.10 3.79 -7.41
N GLN A 23 16.00 3.87 -8.40
CA GLN A 23 16.61 5.16 -8.73
C GLN A 23 15.59 6.04 -9.48
N SER A 24 15.55 7.34 -9.18
CA SER A 24 14.65 8.28 -9.85
C SER A 24 14.80 8.28 -11.39
N SER A 25 16.00 7.99 -11.89
CA SER A 25 16.30 7.80 -13.32
C SER A 25 15.68 6.54 -13.93
N GLU A 26 15.37 5.53 -13.12
CA GLU A 26 14.63 4.31 -13.52
C GLU A 26 13.11 4.56 -13.52
N LEU A 27 12.62 5.55 -12.75
CA LEU A 27 11.22 6.02 -12.84
C LEU A 27 10.98 6.92 -14.06
N THR A 28 11.96 7.74 -14.47
CA THR A 28 11.82 8.66 -15.62
C THR A 28 12.13 8.01 -16.96
N ASN A 29 12.88 6.91 -16.99
CA ASN A 29 13.03 6.09 -18.18
C ASN A 29 11.75 5.26 -18.38
N HIS A 30 10.84 5.80 -19.20
CA HIS A 30 9.51 5.27 -19.54
C HIS A 30 9.45 3.85 -20.16
N LYS A 31 10.47 3.00 -20.01
CA LYS A 31 10.37 1.54 -20.20
C LYS A 31 9.77 0.88 -18.95
N LYS A 32 8.48 1.15 -18.74
CA LYS A 32 7.49 0.17 -18.30
C LYS A 32 7.92 -0.75 -17.13
N VAL A 33 8.23 -0.21 -15.96
CA VAL A 33 7.51 -0.75 -14.80
C VAL A 33 6.12 -0.14 -14.91
N LYS A 34 5.29 -0.72 -15.80
CA LYS A 34 3.85 -0.48 -15.75
C LYS A 34 3.42 -1.11 -14.43
N LEU A 35 3.59 -0.37 -13.34
CA LEU A 35 2.85 -0.63 -12.11
C LEU A 35 1.41 -0.59 -12.58
N ALA A 36 0.82 -1.77 -12.73
CA ALA A 36 -0.57 -1.88 -13.15
C ALA A 36 -1.34 -1.08 -12.12
N LYS A 37 -1.91 0.06 -12.55
CA LYS A 37 -2.75 0.84 -11.66
C LYS A 37 -3.86 -0.10 -11.21
N PRO A 38 -3.97 -0.39 -9.90
CA PRO A 38 -5.02 -1.28 -9.45
C PRO A 38 -6.36 -0.65 -9.80
N ASP A 39 -7.30 -1.46 -10.25
CA ASP A 39 -8.67 -1.01 -10.46
C ASP A 39 -9.31 -0.80 -9.08
N PHE A 40 -9.23 0.44 -8.59
CA PHE A 40 -9.81 0.81 -7.31
C PHE A 40 -11.33 0.68 -7.30
N ALA A 41 -12.00 0.89 -8.45
CA ALA A 41 -13.45 0.78 -8.53
C ALA A 41 -13.89 -0.69 -8.39
N ALA A 42 -13.26 -1.59 -9.15
CA ALA A 42 -13.52 -3.03 -9.06
C ALA A 42 -13.19 -3.57 -7.67
N ARG A 43 -12.05 -3.17 -7.08
CA ARG A 43 -11.66 -3.59 -5.72
C ARG A 43 -12.64 -3.10 -4.66
N ARG A 44 -13.06 -1.83 -4.70
CA ARG A 44 -14.08 -1.32 -3.76
C ARG A 44 -15.38 -2.09 -3.90
N LYS A 45 -15.84 -2.34 -5.13
CA LYS A 45 -17.06 -3.12 -5.38
C LYS A 45 -16.93 -4.55 -4.85
N ALA A 46 -15.81 -5.22 -5.06
CA ALA A 46 -15.58 -6.59 -4.60
C ALA A 46 -15.51 -6.70 -3.05
N LEU A 47 -14.82 -5.75 -2.41
CA LEU A 47 -14.64 -5.73 -0.96
C LEU A 47 -15.92 -5.33 -0.23
N TRP A 48 -16.53 -4.22 -0.65
CA TRP A 48 -17.64 -3.62 0.07
C TRP A 48 -19.01 -4.08 -0.43
N LYS A 49 -19.08 -4.71 -1.61
CA LYS A 49 -20.32 -5.25 -2.21
C LYS A 49 -21.50 -4.27 -2.24
N GLY A 50 -21.22 -2.97 -2.37
CA GLY A 50 -22.23 -1.92 -2.36
C GLY A 50 -22.76 -1.55 -0.96
N ARG A 51 -22.11 -1.99 0.12
CA ARG A 51 -22.40 -1.53 1.48
C ARG A 51 -22.27 -0.01 1.53
N VAL A 52 -23.31 0.63 2.08
CA VAL A 52 -23.35 2.05 2.39
C VAL A 52 -23.41 2.18 3.90
N PHE A 53 -22.56 3.03 4.48
CA PHE A 53 -22.56 3.29 5.91
C PHE A 53 -23.55 4.39 6.25
N THR A 54 -24.25 4.20 7.36
CA THR A 54 -25.09 5.24 7.95
C THR A 54 -24.23 6.35 8.54
N SER A 55 -24.81 7.54 8.72
CA SER A 55 -24.12 8.66 9.38
C SER A 55 -23.63 8.29 10.80
N GLN A 56 -24.38 7.43 11.51
CA GLN A 56 -24.01 6.97 12.84
C GLN A 56 -22.78 6.05 12.80
N GLU A 57 -22.74 5.07 11.89
CA GLU A 57 -21.57 4.20 11.71
C GLU A 57 -20.33 5.03 11.34
N VAL A 58 -20.47 6.03 10.47
CA VAL A 58 -19.37 6.92 10.10
C VAL A 58 -18.85 7.71 11.31
N ALA A 59 -19.75 8.21 12.16
CA ALA A 59 -19.37 8.93 13.37
C ALA A 59 -18.61 8.03 14.37
N THR A 60 -19.05 6.77 14.52
CA THR A 60 -18.35 5.77 15.34
C THR A 60 -16.95 5.50 14.80
N PHE A 61 -16.78 5.22 13.51
CA PHE A 61 -15.44 4.98 12.94
C PHE A 61 -14.53 6.19 13.09
N ARG A 62 -15.07 7.40 12.94
CA ARG A 62 -14.30 8.62 13.12
C ARG A 62 -13.83 8.80 14.57
N ASN A 63 -14.65 8.39 15.53
CA ASN A 63 -14.29 8.41 16.95
C ASN A 63 -13.20 7.37 17.25
N ASP A 64 -13.32 6.16 16.70
CA ASP A 64 -12.31 5.10 16.86
C ASP A 64 -10.95 5.48 16.23
N GLU A 65 -10.96 6.21 15.09
CA GLU A 65 -9.74 6.76 14.48
C GLU A 65 -9.04 7.79 15.39
N LEU A 66 -9.82 8.62 16.09
CA LEU A 66 -9.30 9.65 17.00
C LEU A 66 -8.81 9.08 18.33
N GLU A 67 -9.38 7.97 18.78
CA GLU A 67 -8.97 7.27 20.01
C GLU A 67 -7.52 6.75 19.94
N GLY A 68 -6.97 6.60 18.73
CA GLY A 68 -5.56 6.27 18.49
C GLY A 68 -4.62 7.47 18.31
N GLU A 69 -5.12 8.71 18.34
CA GLU A 69 -4.34 9.95 18.14
C GLU A 69 -3.91 10.63 19.45
N ASP A 70 -4.36 10.10 20.60
CA ASP A 70 -3.85 10.49 21.93
C ASP A 70 -2.63 9.64 22.35
N ARG A 71 -1.44 10.07 21.89
CA ARG A 71 -0.18 10.25 22.66
C ARG A 71 1.09 10.20 21.79
#